data_AF-A0A0B1PCW4-F1
#
_entry.id   AF-A0A0B1PCW4-F1
#
_cell.length_a   1.000
_cell.length_b   1.000
_cell.length_c   1.000
_cell.angle_alpha   90.00
_cell.angle_beta   90.00
_cell.angle_gamma   90.00
#
_symmetry.space_group_name_H-M   'P 1'
#
loop_
_entity.id
_entity.type
_entity.pdbx_description
1 polymer ?
#
loop_
_entity_poly.entity_id
_entity_poly.type
_entity_poly.pdbx_seq_one_letter_code
_entity_poly.pdbx_strand_id
1 'polypeptide(L)'
;MLGETFNVIHKLTLHISLFEEIQMSATAATNSVKAVSRVIPVHKKYTVQSYGIWERIRRIFAIAPDRSNGVPLNSQYRNPPPGSNEPFSFIDPVTFPAGDIADNPYWKRDSRRSYPQLSFVTQKDAVGLLKLGSMSSKINLVGEAEARVPAEAEKEGEAGLAAYIRKEGKTDILATFGKDGLPPLPSGAYLKVHAGKYNLAEENSYPESYPCRSFQ
;
A
#
# COMPACT_ATOMS: atom_id res chain seq x y z
N MET A 1 -43.57 -21.97 37.99
CA MET A 1 -42.17 -21.82 37.54
C MET A 1 -41.99 -21.34 36.09
N LEU A 2 -43.02 -21.31 35.23
CA LEU A 2 -42.87 -20.86 33.82
C LEU A 2 -43.06 -19.34 33.59
N GLY A 3 -43.72 -18.63 34.51
CA GLY A 3 -44.02 -17.19 34.35
C GLY A 3 -42.86 -16.25 34.71
N GLU A 4 -42.03 -16.61 35.68
CA GLU A 4 -40.90 -15.77 36.13
C GLU A 4 -39.74 -15.81 35.12
N THR A 5 -39.47 -16.97 34.51
CA THR A 5 -38.43 -17.13 33.49
C THR A 5 -38.75 -16.36 32.22
N PHE A 6 -40.01 -16.32 31.78
CA PHE A 6 -40.44 -15.58 30.61
C PHE A 6 -40.30 -14.06 30.80
N ASN A 7 -40.62 -13.56 32.01
CA ASN A 7 -40.54 -12.14 32.33
C ASN A 7 -39.07 -11.68 32.45
N VAL A 8 -38.18 -12.53 32.97
CA VAL A 8 -36.74 -12.26 33.00
C VAL A 8 -36.15 -12.20 31.59
N ILE A 9 -36.51 -13.14 30.71
CA ILE A 9 -36.02 -13.15 29.32
C ILE A 9 -36.49 -11.91 28.56
N HIS A 10 -37.78 -11.56 28.64
CA HIS A 10 -38.32 -10.37 27.96
C HIS A 10 -37.67 -9.07 28.46
N LYS A 11 -37.44 -8.97 29.77
CA LYS A 11 -36.78 -7.80 30.38
C LYS A 11 -35.31 -7.70 29.97
N LEU A 12 -34.62 -8.84 29.80
CA LEU A 12 -33.25 -8.90 29.30
C LEU A 12 -33.17 -8.47 27.83
N THR A 13 -34.09 -8.94 26.98
CA THR A 13 -34.15 -8.58 25.55
C THR A 13 -34.40 -7.08 25.35
N LEU A 14 -35.30 -6.49 26.14
CA LEU A 14 -35.54 -5.04 26.11
C LEU A 14 -34.32 -4.23 26.55
N HIS A 15 -33.60 -4.69 27.59
CA HIS A 15 -32.38 -4.00 28.04
C HIS A 15 -31.27 -4.06 27.00
N ILE A 16 -31.12 -5.19 26.30
CA ILE A 16 -30.12 -5.36 25.23
C ILE A 16 -30.45 -4.44 24.04
N SER A 17 -31.71 -4.40 23.60
CA SER A 17 -32.16 -3.53 22.51
C SER A 17 -32.00 -2.04 22.84
N LEU A 18 -32.34 -1.64 24.07
CA LEU A 18 -32.17 -0.26 24.53
C LEU A 18 -30.68 0.12 24.60
N PHE A 19 -29.82 -0.82 24.98
CA PHE A 19 -28.37 -0.60 25.05
C PHE A 19 -27.74 -0.45 23.65
N GLU A 20 -28.20 -1.22 22.66
CA GLU A 20 -27.81 -1.06 21.25
C GLU A 20 -28.24 0.30 20.67
N GLU A 21 -29.48 0.75 20.93
CA GLU A 21 -29.94 2.07 20.49
C GLU A 21 -29.14 3.22 21.12
N ILE A 22 -28.80 3.11 22.42
CA ILE A 22 -27.98 4.11 23.12
C ILE A 22 -26.56 4.13 22.55
N GLN A 23 -25.96 2.97 22.24
CA GLN A 23 -24.65 2.88 21.60
C GLN A 23 -24.64 3.51 20.20
N MET A 24 -25.64 3.21 19.36
CA MET A 24 -25.79 3.81 18.03
C MET A 24 -26.05 5.32 18.07
N SER A 25 -26.83 5.79 19.04
CA SER A 25 -27.08 7.23 19.25
C SER A 25 -25.80 7.95 19.71
N ALA A 26 -25.01 7.33 20.59
CA ALA A 26 -23.74 7.87 21.07
C ALA A 26 -22.67 7.92 19.96
N THR A 27 -22.57 6.89 19.11
CA THR A 27 -21.67 6.92 17.94
C THR A 27 -22.11 7.96 16.91
N ALA A 28 -23.42 8.10 16.64
CA ALA A 28 -23.94 9.14 15.77
C ALA A 28 -23.66 10.56 16.32
N ALA A 29 -23.86 10.77 17.63
CA ALA A 29 -23.58 12.04 18.30
C ALA A 29 -22.08 12.38 18.27
N THR A 30 -21.19 11.44 18.59
CA THR A 30 -19.74 11.65 18.52
C THR A 30 -19.24 11.92 17.10
N ASN A 31 -19.78 11.23 16.10
CA ASN A 31 -19.48 11.51 14.69
C ASN A 31 -19.99 12.88 14.25
N SER A 32 -21.15 13.33 14.72
CA SER A 32 -21.67 14.68 14.44
C SER A 32 -20.80 15.79 15.07
N VAL A 33 -20.29 15.56 16.29
CA VAL A 33 -19.37 16.49 16.98
C VAL A 33 -18.01 16.52 16.29
N LYS A 34 -17.48 15.37 15.85
CA LYS A 34 -16.27 15.30 15.01
C LYS A 34 -16.49 15.99 13.66
N ALA A 35 -17.64 15.85 13.01
CA ALA A 35 -17.97 16.55 11.77
C ALA A 35 -18.03 18.08 11.94
N VAL A 36 -18.59 18.59 13.05
CA VAL A 36 -18.58 20.03 13.38
C VAL A 36 -17.15 20.55 13.56
N SER A 37 -16.23 19.75 14.11
CA SER A 37 -14.81 20.12 14.23
C SER A 37 -14.10 20.32 12.88
N ARG A 38 -14.59 19.69 11.80
CA ARG A 38 -14.05 19.82 10.44
C ARG A 38 -14.60 21.03 9.68
N VAL A 39 -15.68 21.64 10.17
CA VAL A 39 -16.25 22.83 9.55
C VAL A 39 -15.37 24.04 9.87
N ILE A 40 -14.56 24.44 8.89
CA ILE A 40 -13.70 25.60 9.00
C ILE A 40 -14.54 26.87 8.84
N PRO A 41 -14.50 27.82 9.80
CA PRO A 41 -15.26 29.04 9.72
C PRO A 41 -14.74 29.96 8.61
N VAL A 42 -15.64 30.77 8.04
CA VAL A 42 -15.38 31.64 6.88
C VAL A 42 -14.16 32.55 7.03
N HIS A 43 -13.93 33.10 8.21
CA HIS A 43 -12.81 34.04 8.46
C HIS A 43 -11.42 33.37 8.39
N LYS A 44 -11.34 32.03 8.46
CA LYS A 44 -10.09 31.27 8.25
C LYS A 44 -9.88 30.87 6.80
N LYS A 45 -10.80 31.23 5.90
CA LYS A 45 -10.72 30.94 4.46
C LYS A 45 -10.20 32.18 3.73
N TYR A 46 -9.22 31.98 2.86
CA TYR A 46 -8.56 33.03 2.08
C TYR A 46 -9.41 33.50 0.90
N THR A 47 -10.60 34.04 1.20
CA THR A 47 -11.53 34.58 0.23
C THR A 47 -12.07 35.94 0.68
N VAL A 48 -12.46 36.79 -0.27
CA VAL A 48 -13.13 38.07 -0.01
C VAL A 48 -14.42 37.83 0.77
N GLN A 49 -14.66 38.58 1.85
CA GLN A 49 -15.84 38.41 2.69
C GLN A 49 -16.75 39.63 2.64
N SER A 50 -18.03 39.41 2.95
CA SER A 50 -18.96 40.50 3.27
C SER A 50 -18.53 41.16 4.58
N TYR A 51 -18.85 42.45 4.75
CA TYR A 51 -18.50 43.23 5.94
C TYR A 51 -19.72 43.98 6.50
N GLY A 52 -19.66 44.34 7.79
CA GLY A 52 -20.69 45.14 8.46
C GLY A 52 -22.07 44.48 8.46
N ILE A 53 -23.10 45.25 8.08
CA ILE A 53 -24.49 44.78 8.05
C ILE A 53 -24.71 43.65 7.02
N TRP A 54 -23.97 43.67 5.91
CA TRP A 54 -24.10 42.66 4.85
C TRP A 54 -23.64 41.28 5.30
N GLU A 55 -22.66 41.20 6.21
CA GLU A 55 -22.25 39.93 6.80
C GLU A 55 -23.32 39.35 7.75
N ARG A 56 -24.07 40.21 8.46
CA ARG A 56 -25.19 39.77 9.29
C ARG A 56 -26.33 39.23 8.43
N ILE A 57 -26.66 39.94 7.34
CA ILE A 57 -27.67 39.50 6.36
C ILE A 57 -27.24 38.15 5.75
N ARG A 58 -26.00 38.03 5.28
CA ARG A 58 -25.48 36.78 4.71
C ARG A 58 -25.61 35.61 5.67
N ARG A 59 -25.27 35.80 6.96
CA ARG A 59 -25.39 34.73 7.97
C ARG A 59 -26.82 34.28 8.23
N ILE A 60 -27.79 35.18 8.10
CA ILE A 60 -29.22 34.87 8.29
C ILE A 60 -29.79 34.12 7.09
N PHE A 61 -29.43 34.52 5.87
CA PHE A 61 -30.04 33.98 4.64
C PHE A 61 -29.25 32.83 3.98
N ALA A 62 -28.01 32.56 4.39
CA ALA A 62 -27.21 31.47 3.83
C ALA A 62 -27.59 30.11 4.43
N ILE A 63 -27.80 29.10 3.57
CA ILE A 63 -28.05 27.70 3.96
C ILE A 63 -26.89 27.14 4.80
N ALA A 64 -25.65 27.51 4.45
CA ALA A 64 -24.45 27.13 5.17
C ALA A 64 -23.60 28.40 5.39
N PRO A 65 -23.67 29.06 6.55
CA PRO A 65 -22.96 30.31 6.79
C PRO A 65 -21.44 30.15 6.78
N ASP A 66 -20.93 28.92 6.94
CA ASP A 66 -19.51 28.56 6.83
C ASP A 66 -19.00 28.48 5.39
N ARG A 67 -19.86 28.54 4.38
CA ARG A 67 -19.46 28.52 2.96
C ARG A 67 -18.87 29.88 2.54
N SER A 68 -17.77 29.84 1.79
CA SER A 68 -17.14 31.01 1.17
C SER A 68 -17.70 31.30 -0.23
N ASN A 69 -17.48 32.51 -0.74
CA ASN A 69 -17.84 32.90 -2.12
C ASN A 69 -16.84 32.42 -3.19
N GLY A 70 -15.66 31.92 -2.79
CA GLY A 70 -14.64 31.40 -3.71
C GLY A 70 -13.85 32.49 -4.45
N VAL A 71 -14.00 33.77 -4.09
CA VAL A 71 -13.23 34.87 -4.68
C VAL A 71 -11.93 35.05 -3.88
N PRO A 72 -10.73 34.81 -4.43
CA PRO A 72 -9.48 34.96 -3.69
C PRO A 72 -9.23 36.40 -3.26
N LEU A 73 -8.45 36.58 -2.19
CA LEU A 73 -8.02 37.92 -1.75
C LEU A 73 -6.90 38.44 -2.66
N ASN A 74 -7.19 39.44 -3.49
CA ASN A 74 -6.23 40.00 -4.46
C ASN A 74 -4.90 40.47 -3.85
N SER A 75 -4.90 40.92 -2.58
CA SER A 75 -3.71 41.40 -1.90
C SER A 75 -2.73 40.28 -1.52
N GLN A 76 -3.20 39.03 -1.37
CA GLN A 76 -2.42 37.89 -0.90
C GLN A 76 -2.29 36.80 -1.97
N TYR A 77 -3.32 36.62 -2.80
CA TYR A 77 -3.33 35.59 -3.82
C TYR A 77 -2.49 36.03 -5.02
N ARG A 78 -1.38 35.32 -5.27
CA ARG A 78 -0.46 35.61 -6.38
C ARG A 78 0.09 37.04 -6.36
N ASN A 79 0.26 37.59 -5.16
CA ASN A 79 0.87 38.88 -4.93
C ASN A 79 1.95 38.72 -3.85
N PRO A 80 3.23 38.90 -4.17
CA PRO A 80 3.72 39.49 -5.42
C PRO A 80 3.64 38.51 -6.61
N PRO A 81 3.61 39.00 -7.87
CA PRO A 81 3.46 38.14 -9.04
C PRO A 81 4.69 37.22 -9.16
N PRO A 82 4.58 36.02 -9.77
CA PRO A 82 5.70 35.06 -9.80
C PRO A 82 7.03 35.60 -10.36
N GLY A 83 6.98 36.61 -11.24
CA GLY A 83 8.17 37.25 -11.82
C GLY A 83 8.74 38.43 -11.03
N SER A 84 8.21 38.75 -9.84
CA SER A 84 8.75 39.81 -8.98
C SER A 84 9.95 39.36 -8.13
N ASN A 85 10.22 38.05 -8.10
CA ASN A 85 11.35 37.51 -7.35
C ASN A 85 12.65 38.01 -7.96
N GLU A 86 13.66 38.23 -7.13
CA GLU A 86 14.99 38.66 -7.59
C GLU A 86 15.58 37.55 -8.50
N PRO A 87 15.97 37.86 -9.76
CA PRO A 87 16.32 36.83 -10.74
C PRO A 87 17.44 35.86 -10.31
N PHE A 88 18.35 36.29 -9.44
CA PHE A 88 19.50 35.47 -9.00
C PHE A 88 19.34 34.92 -7.57
N SER A 89 18.16 35.04 -6.97
CA SER A 89 17.89 34.55 -5.61
C SER A 89 17.70 33.05 -5.53
N PHE A 90 17.38 32.42 -6.67
CA PHE A 90 17.17 30.99 -6.75
C PHE A 90 18.50 30.25 -6.79
N ILE A 91 18.69 29.33 -5.85
CA ILE A 91 19.83 28.43 -5.78
C ILE A 91 19.30 27.02 -6.01
N ASP A 92 19.85 26.33 -7.01
CA ASP A 92 19.49 24.94 -7.29
C ASP A 92 19.75 24.05 -6.06
N PRO A 93 18.73 23.35 -5.54
CA PRO A 93 18.92 22.49 -4.39
C PRO A 93 19.76 21.28 -4.77
N VAL A 94 20.89 21.11 -4.08
CA VAL A 94 21.73 19.93 -4.19
C VAL A 94 21.54 19.05 -2.96
N THR A 95 21.51 17.73 -3.16
CA THR A 95 21.37 16.76 -2.06
C THR A 95 22.73 16.17 -1.70
N PHE A 96 22.99 15.99 -0.41
CA PHE A 96 24.15 15.23 0.04
C PHE A 96 23.79 13.74 0.05
N PRO A 97 24.60 12.83 -0.56
CA PRO A 97 25.99 13.01 -1.02
C PRO A 97 26.17 13.38 -2.50
N ALA A 98 25.10 13.56 -3.28
CA ALA A 98 25.20 13.79 -4.74
C ALA A 98 25.91 15.11 -5.12
N GLY A 99 25.80 16.16 -4.29
CA GLY A 99 26.44 17.46 -4.50
C GLY A 99 27.86 17.60 -3.97
N ASP A 100 28.44 16.55 -3.35
CA ASP A 100 29.79 16.62 -2.80
C ASP A 100 30.85 16.74 -3.91
N ILE A 101 31.81 17.66 -3.71
CA ILE A 101 32.92 17.96 -4.62
C ILE A 101 34.07 16.98 -4.38
N ALA A 102 34.24 16.50 -3.15
CA ALA A 102 35.24 15.49 -2.79
C ALA A 102 34.60 14.09 -2.79
N ASP A 103 35.42 13.05 -3.01
CA ASP A 103 35.06 11.64 -2.82
C ASP A 103 33.80 11.12 -3.52
N ASN A 104 33.34 11.82 -4.55
CA ASN A 104 32.09 11.54 -5.24
C ASN A 104 32.33 11.21 -6.72
N PRO A 105 33.00 10.09 -7.05
CA PRO A 105 33.25 9.72 -8.42
C PRO A 105 31.98 9.19 -9.11
N TYR A 106 31.78 9.57 -10.38
CA TYR A 106 30.55 9.25 -11.12
C TYR A 106 30.23 7.75 -11.21
N TRP A 107 31.24 6.89 -11.35
CA TRP A 107 31.04 5.44 -11.49
C TRP A 107 30.39 4.77 -10.25
N LYS A 108 30.54 5.35 -9.04
CA LYS A 108 29.87 4.84 -7.82
C LYS A 108 28.38 5.16 -7.79
N ARG A 109 27.98 6.26 -8.45
CA ARG A 109 26.59 6.73 -8.53
C ARG A 109 25.89 6.38 -9.84
N ASP A 110 26.58 5.72 -10.77
CA ASP A 110 26.08 5.42 -12.11
C ASP A 110 25.10 4.23 -12.11
N SER A 111 23.88 4.48 -11.62
CA SER A 111 22.80 3.48 -11.60
C SER A 111 22.36 3.04 -13.00
N ARG A 112 22.62 3.85 -14.02
CA ARG A 112 22.26 3.53 -15.41
C ARG A 112 23.06 2.36 -15.96
N ARG A 113 24.34 2.22 -15.56
CA ARG A 113 25.19 1.09 -15.98
C ARG A 113 25.09 -0.11 -15.04
N SER A 114 24.75 0.12 -13.78
CA SER A 114 24.51 -0.91 -12.77
C SER A 114 23.07 -1.45 -12.78
N TYR A 115 22.47 -1.62 -13.96
CA TYR A 115 21.12 -2.16 -14.08
C TYR A 115 21.14 -3.69 -13.85
N PRO A 116 20.08 -4.28 -13.24
CA PRO A 116 19.98 -5.73 -13.11
C PRO A 116 19.82 -6.37 -14.50
N GLN A 117 20.64 -7.39 -14.78
CA GLN A 117 20.57 -8.13 -16.04
C GLN A 117 19.34 -9.04 -16.06
N LEU A 118 18.72 -9.18 -17.23
CA LEU A 118 17.64 -10.14 -17.44
C LEU A 118 18.21 -11.57 -17.44
N SER A 119 17.67 -12.41 -16.57
CA SER A 119 17.97 -13.84 -16.55
C SER A 119 16.93 -14.60 -17.38
N PHE A 120 17.41 -15.37 -18.36
CA PHE A 120 16.60 -16.31 -19.12
C PHE A 120 16.99 -17.72 -18.70
N VAL A 121 16.00 -18.55 -18.38
CA VAL A 121 16.21 -19.95 -18.00
C VAL A 121 15.54 -20.81 -19.06
N THR A 122 16.32 -21.55 -19.83
CA THR A 122 15.82 -22.52 -20.79
C THR A 122 15.49 -23.85 -20.11
N GLN A 123 14.79 -24.75 -20.80
CA GLN A 123 14.55 -26.10 -20.28
C GLN A 123 15.85 -26.88 -20.03
N LYS A 124 16.89 -26.64 -20.85
CA LYS A 124 18.22 -27.24 -20.67
C LYS A 124 18.87 -26.75 -19.38
N ASP A 125 18.81 -25.44 -19.13
CA ASP A 125 19.38 -24.83 -17.92
C ASP A 125 18.67 -25.34 -16.65
N ALA A 126 17.34 -25.49 -16.70
CA ALA A 126 16.57 -26.04 -15.59
C ALA A 126 16.96 -27.49 -15.27
N VAL A 127 17.15 -28.34 -16.28
CA VAL A 127 17.63 -29.73 -16.11
C VAL A 127 19.04 -29.74 -15.53
N GLY A 128 19.93 -28.87 -16.03
CA GLY A 128 21.28 -28.72 -15.48
C GLY A 128 21.28 -28.33 -14.00
N LEU A 129 20.42 -27.39 -13.60
CA LEU A 129 20.27 -26.99 -12.21
C LEU A 129 19.72 -28.11 -11.32
N LEU A 130 18.80 -28.93 -11.82
CA LEU A 130 18.27 -30.08 -11.08
C LEU A 130 19.34 -31.17 -10.89
N LYS A 131 20.14 -31.43 -11.92
CA LYS A 131 21.15 -32.50 -11.92
C LYS A 131 22.45 -32.14 -11.20
N LEU A 132 22.94 -30.91 -11.35
CA LEU A 132 24.22 -30.46 -10.76
C LEU A 132 24.02 -29.69 -9.44
N GLY A 133 22.83 -29.12 -9.24
CA GLY A 133 22.56 -28.20 -8.14
C GLY A 133 22.94 -26.75 -8.46
N SER A 134 22.85 -25.89 -7.44
CA SER A 134 23.13 -24.45 -7.54
C SER A 134 24.44 -24.09 -6.85
N MET A 135 24.95 -22.86 -7.04
CA MET A 135 26.13 -22.40 -6.29
C MET A 135 25.92 -22.46 -4.76
N SER A 136 24.68 -22.34 -4.31
CA SER A 136 24.30 -22.42 -2.88
C SER A 136 24.13 -23.85 -2.37
N SER A 137 23.89 -24.81 -3.27
CA SER A 137 23.58 -26.21 -2.94
C SER A 137 24.06 -27.12 -4.07
N LYS A 138 25.38 -27.33 -4.15
CA LYS A 138 26.00 -28.22 -5.12
C LYS A 138 25.90 -29.67 -4.66
N ILE A 139 25.63 -30.58 -5.58
CA ILE A 139 25.79 -32.01 -5.32
C ILE A 139 27.29 -32.30 -5.38
N ASN A 140 27.87 -32.77 -4.28
CA ASN A 140 29.31 -33.05 -4.18
C ASN A 140 29.67 -34.23 -5.08
N LEU A 141 30.12 -33.92 -6.30
CA LEU A 141 30.77 -34.85 -7.20
C LEU A 141 32.28 -34.69 -6.98
N VAL A 142 33.08 -35.75 -7.12
CA VAL A 142 34.53 -35.69 -6.83
C VAL A 142 35.32 -36.15 -8.07
N GLY A 143 36.27 -35.33 -8.53
CA GLY A 143 37.30 -35.71 -9.50
C GLY A 143 36.92 -35.53 -10.98
N GLU A 144 37.47 -36.36 -11.88
CA GLU A 144 37.22 -36.29 -13.35
C GLU A 144 35.74 -36.38 -13.76
N ALA A 145 34.89 -36.91 -12.87
CA ALA A 145 33.44 -36.92 -13.06
C ALA A 145 32.85 -35.51 -13.10
N GLU A 146 33.36 -34.55 -12.33
CA GLU A 146 32.87 -33.16 -12.32
C GLU A 146 33.07 -32.45 -13.67
N ALA A 147 34.12 -32.79 -14.41
CA ALA A 147 34.41 -32.16 -15.70
C ALA A 147 33.53 -32.67 -16.85
N ARG A 148 32.99 -33.89 -16.74
CA ARG A 148 32.16 -34.53 -17.79
C ARG A 148 30.66 -34.32 -17.57
N VAL A 149 30.24 -34.14 -16.33
CA VAL A 149 28.83 -33.98 -15.93
C VAL A 149 28.12 -32.77 -16.58
N PRO A 150 28.74 -31.59 -16.79
CA PRO A 150 28.10 -30.47 -17.47
C PRO A 150 27.72 -30.82 -18.92
N ALA A 151 28.62 -31.47 -19.65
CA ALA A 151 28.38 -31.89 -21.04
C ALA A 151 27.30 -33.00 -21.14
N GLU A 152 27.21 -33.86 -20.13
CA GLU A 152 26.14 -34.86 -20.04
C GLU A 152 24.78 -34.22 -19.68
N ALA A 153 24.77 -33.21 -18.82
CA ALA A 153 23.55 -32.47 -18.49
C ALA A 153 23.02 -31.66 -19.67
N GLU A 154 23.89 -31.10 -20.51
CA GLU A 154 23.49 -30.43 -21.76
C GLU A 154 22.81 -31.41 -22.73
N LYS A 155 23.37 -32.63 -22.89
CA LYS A 155 22.79 -33.69 -23.72
C LYS A 155 21.45 -34.18 -23.18
N GLU A 156 21.33 -34.34 -21.87
CA GLU A 156 20.04 -34.72 -21.26
C GLU A 156 19.01 -33.59 -21.33
N GLY A 157 19.45 -32.34 -21.30
CA GLY A 157 18.60 -31.17 -21.52
C GLY A 157 17.97 -31.13 -22.92
N GLU A 158 18.60 -31.71 -23.94
CA GLU A 158 18.06 -31.81 -25.30
C GLU A 158 16.82 -32.70 -25.39
N ALA A 159 16.73 -33.74 -24.57
CA ALA A 159 15.55 -34.57 -24.45
C ALA A 159 14.36 -33.84 -23.76
N GLY A 160 14.65 -32.68 -23.15
CA GLY A 160 13.67 -31.81 -22.50
C GLY A 160 13.37 -32.19 -21.04
N LEU A 161 12.84 -31.22 -20.30
CA LEU A 161 12.55 -31.34 -18.88
C LEU A 161 11.59 -32.51 -18.57
N ALA A 162 10.61 -32.76 -19.44
CA ALA A 162 9.64 -33.84 -19.26
C ALA A 162 10.29 -35.23 -19.31
N ALA A 163 11.32 -35.44 -20.14
CA ALA A 163 12.03 -36.71 -20.21
C ALA A 163 12.86 -36.95 -18.94
N TYR A 164 13.52 -35.90 -18.43
CA TYR A 164 14.28 -35.94 -17.18
C TYR A 164 13.39 -36.29 -15.98
N ILE A 165 12.23 -35.65 -15.86
CA ILE A 165 11.26 -35.90 -14.77
C ILE A 165 10.75 -37.36 -14.79
N ARG A 166 10.55 -37.94 -15.97
CA ARG A 166 10.14 -39.35 -16.09
C ARG A 166 11.25 -40.32 -15.69
N LYS A 167 12.51 -39.94 -15.88
CA LYS A 167 13.70 -40.78 -15.61
C LYS A 167 14.05 -40.82 -14.12
N GLU A 168 14.13 -39.68 -13.44
CA GLU A 168 14.54 -39.63 -12.02
C GLU A 168 13.43 -39.98 -11.03
N GLY A 169 12.17 -39.95 -11.46
CA GLY A 169 11.03 -40.29 -10.60
C GLY A 169 10.56 -39.13 -9.73
N LYS A 170 9.36 -39.28 -9.15
CA LYS A 170 8.60 -38.15 -8.57
C LYS A 170 9.16 -37.65 -7.23
N THR A 171 9.86 -38.47 -6.46
CA THR A 171 10.21 -38.19 -5.06
C THR A 171 11.28 -37.11 -4.90
N ASP A 172 12.29 -37.11 -5.76
CA ASP A 172 13.42 -36.17 -5.63
C ASP A 172 13.05 -34.77 -6.15
N ILE A 173 12.13 -34.72 -7.13
CA ILE A 173 11.57 -33.47 -7.67
C ILE A 173 10.56 -32.85 -6.69
N LEU A 174 9.87 -33.66 -5.88
CA LEU A 174 9.00 -33.16 -4.82
C LEU A 174 9.77 -32.36 -3.76
N ALA A 175 11.06 -32.63 -3.56
CA ALA A 175 11.94 -31.81 -2.72
C ALA A 175 12.33 -30.46 -3.35
N THR A 176 12.08 -30.27 -4.66
CA THR A 176 12.20 -28.97 -5.35
C THR A 176 10.97 -28.09 -5.08
N PHE A 177 9.80 -28.72 -4.92
CA PHE A 177 8.66 -28.08 -4.28
C PHE A 177 8.99 -27.91 -2.78
N GLY A 178 8.36 -26.98 -2.07
CA GLY A 178 8.81 -26.58 -0.72
C GLY A 178 8.92 -27.76 0.27
N LYS A 179 9.38 -27.53 1.51
CA LYS A 179 9.55 -28.59 2.54
C LYS A 179 8.31 -29.50 2.71
N ASP A 180 7.13 -28.98 2.41
CA ASP A 180 5.84 -29.67 2.51
C ASP A 180 5.38 -30.35 1.20
N GLY A 181 6.20 -30.34 0.14
CA GLY A 181 5.88 -30.87 -1.19
C GLY A 181 4.79 -30.08 -1.94
N LEU A 182 4.33 -28.96 -1.38
CA LEU A 182 3.34 -28.06 -1.98
C LEU A 182 4.00 -27.13 -3.02
N PRO A 183 3.30 -26.78 -4.10
CA PRO A 183 3.80 -25.82 -5.07
C PRO A 183 4.03 -24.45 -4.40
N PRO A 184 5.05 -23.69 -4.83
CA PRO A 184 5.26 -22.36 -4.28
C PRO A 184 4.07 -21.45 -4.59
N LEU A 185 3.69 -20.62 -3.62
CA LEU A 185 2.72 -19.55 -3.83
C LEU A 185 3.30 -18.50 -4.79
N PRO A 186 2.45 -17.77 -5.55
CA PRO A 186 2.93 -16.70 -6.42
C PRO A 186 3.79 -15.71 -5.64
N SER A 187 4.95 -15.37 -6.20
CA SER A 187 5.90 -14.44 -5.59
C SER A 187 5.21 -13.10 -5.32
N GLY A 188 5.20 -12.68 -4.06
CA GLY A 188 4.45 -11.49 -3.60
C GLY A 188 3.33 -11.79 -2.60
N ALA A 189 2.81 -13.03 -2.54
CA ALA A 189 1.86 -13.42 -1.49
C ALA A 189 2.47 -13.32 -0.08
N TYR A 190 3.78 -13.58 0.03
CA TYR A 190 4.53 -13.49 1.30
C TYR A 190 5.08 -12.09 1.60
N LEU A 191 5.24 -11.21 0.60
CA LEU A 191 5.68 -9.82 0.82
C LEU A 191 4.56 -8.94 1.42
N LYS A 192 3.33 -9.46 1.42
CA LYS A 192 2.11 -8.73 1.77
C LYS A 192 1.16 -9.57 2.64
N VAL A 193 1.68 -10.39 3.56
CA VAL A 193 0.86 -11.17 4.53
C VAL A 193 -0.12 -10.28 5.32
N HIS A 194 0.11 -8.97 5.38
CA HIS A 194 -0.80 -7.99 5.98
C HIS A 194 -1.38 -6.96 5.00
N ALA A 195 -0.93 -6.89 3.74
CA ALA A 195 -1.29 -5.80 2.84
C ALA A 195 -2.57 -6.03 2.01
N GLY A 196 -3.37 -7.03 2.38
CA GLY A 196 -4.73 -7.25 1.88
C GLY A 196 -5.81 -7.11 2.96
N LYS A 197 -5.42 -6.78 4.20
CA LYS A 197 -6.39 -6.49 5.26
C LYS A 197 -6.84 -5.06 5.09
N TYR A 198 -7.99 -4.88 4.47
CA TYR A 198 -8.68 -3.60 4.46
C TYR A 198 -9.03 -3.23 5.89
N ASN A 199 -8.43 -2.15 6.39
CA ASN A 199 -8.88 -1.54 7.63
C ASN A 199 -9.98 -0.55 7.29
N LEU A 200 -11.12 -0.69 7.95
CA LEU A 200 -12.16 0.33 7.88
C LEU A 200 -11.60 1.60 8.52
N ALA A 201 -11.80 2.73 7.86
CA ALA A 201 -11.46 4.01 8.46
C ALA A 201 -12.25 4.21 9.76
N GLU A 202 -11.61 4.73 10.81
CA GLU A 202 -12.27 5.04 12.09
C GLU A 202 -13.43 6.02 11.91
N GLU A 203 -13.31 6.92 10.92
CA GLU A 203 -14.35 7.88 10.57
C GLU A 203 -14.73 7.72 9.10
N ASN A 204 -15.98 7.37 8.83
CA ASN A 204 -16.48 7.20 7.48
C ASN A 204 -16.72 8.57 6.82
N SER A 205 -16.43 8.68 5.52
CA SER A 205 -16.66 9.92 4.76
C SER A 205 -18.15 10.22 4.55
N TYR A 206 -19.00 9.19 4.67
CA TYR A 206 -20.44 9.26 4.52
C TYR A 206 -21.13 8.79 5.81
N PRO A 207 -22.34 9.30 6.11
CA PRO A 207 -23.14 8.75 7.20
C PRO A 207 -23.55 7.30 6.88
N GLU A 208 -23.89 6.53 7.92
CA GLU A 208 -24.16 5.08 7.84
C GLU A 208 -25.30 4.69 6.90
N SER A 209 -26.21 5.63 6.59
CA SER A 209 -27.30 5.42 5.64
C SER A 209 -26.82 5.17 4.20
N TYR A 210 -25.58 5.54 3.86
CA TYR A 210 -25.02 5.35 2.53
C TYR A 210 -24.31 4.00 2.42
N PRO A 211 -24.51 3.23 1.32
CA PRO A 211 -23.88 1.93 1.12
C PRO A 211 -22.40 2.06 0.67
N CYS A 212 -21.66 3.03 1.24
CA CYS A 212 -20.28 3.34 0.89
C CYS A 212 -19.38 3.14 2.12
N ARG A 213 -18.27 2.42 1.93
CA ARG A 213 -17.26 2.15 2.96
C ARG A 213 -15.98 2.89 2.65
N SER A 214 -15.38 3.49 3.67
CA SER A 214 -14.05 4.12 3.57
C SER A 214 -12.99 3.14 4.05
N PHE A 215 -11.96 2.93 3.24
CA PHE A 215 -10.83 2.04 3.53
C PHE A 215 -9.54 2.86 3.64
N GLN A 216 -8.68 2.48 4.58
CA GLN A 216 -7.36 3.10 4.81
C GLN A 216 -6.27 2.52 3.90
#